data_AF-A0A6A3BMK0-F1
#
_entry.id   AF-A0A6A3BMK0-F1
#
_cell.length_a   1.000
_cell.length_b   1.000
_cell.length_c   1.000
_cell.angle_alpha   90.00
_cell.angle_beta   90.00
_cell.angle_gamma   90.00
#
_symmetry.space_group_name_H-M   'P 1'
#
loop_
_entity.id
_entity.type
_entity.pdbx_description
1 polymer ?
#
loop_
_entity_poly.entity_id
_entity_poly.type
_entity_poly.pdbx_seq_one_letter_code
_entity_poly.pdbx_strand_id
1 'polypeptide(L)'
;MSSVALNKICIVGTLLGFAHSSKRSLTCGKHNLFPANQVMEDAKEHQNQFHVEDDENEIVSESTAIVHGEPLQDAAGPPKVDSEMEILHEKEDKLEEAMQQYEMAIAYMGDDFMFQLFGKYRDMALAVKNPCHLNMAACLIKLKRYEEAIGHCSIVLSEDENNVKAMFRRGKARAELGQTDAAREDFLNACKYAPEDKAIARELRRLAEHDKAVYERQKEIYKGIFGPRPESKPKRSNWLIRLWQWLRSVFYWIFRRERVKAD
;
A
#
# COMPACT_ATOMS: atom_id res chain seq x y z
N MET A 1 -36.41 20.06 8.80
CA MET A 1 -35.52 21.20 9.12
C MET A 1 -35.63 21.51 10.61
N SER A 2 -34.56 22.02 11.22
CA SER A 2 -34.54 22.71 12.53
C SER A 2 -34.81 21.90 13.81
N SER A 3 -33.74 21.34 14.41
CA SER A 3 -33.54 21.38 15.88
C SER A 3 -32.09 21.01 16.29
N VAL A 4 -31.48 20.01 15.64
CA VAL A 4 -30.19 19.42 16.08
C VAL A 4 -28.97 20.30 15.80
N ALA A 5 -29.02 21.17 14.79
CA ALA A 5 -27.86 21.96 14.36
C ALA A 5 -27.45 23.10 15.32
N LEU A 6 -28.37 23.61 16.15
CA LEU A 6 -28.09 24.79 17.00
C LEU A 6 -27.27 24.47 18.26
N ASN A 7 -27.37 23.25 18.80
CA ASN A 7 -26.63 22.89 20.01
C ASN A 7 -25.12 22.65 19.79
N LYS A 8 -24.68 22.29 18.57
CA LYS A 8 -23.26 22.08 18.28
C LYS A 8 -22.46 23.40 18.19
N ILE A 9 -23.11 24.52 17.83
CA ILE A 9 -22.45 25.83 17.69
C ILE A 9 -22.18 26.48 19.06
N CYS A 10 -23.06 26.29 20.06
CA CYS A 10 -22.86 26.85 21.41
C CYS A 10 -21.61 26.32 22.14
N ILE A 11 -21.23 25.06 21.90
CA ILE A 11 -20.06 24.44 22.56
C ILE A 11 -18.76 25.07 22.04
N VAL A 12 -18.64 25.28 20.73
CA VAL A 12 -17.47 25.94 20.11
C VAL A 12 -17.34 27.40 20.56
N GLY A 13 -18.46 28.14 20.64
CA GLY A 13 -18.46 29.53 21.11
C GLY A 13 -18.04 29.70 22.58
N THR A 14 -18.32 28.72 23.43
CA THR A 14 -17.98 28.77 24.87
C THR A 14 -16.47 28.56 25.11
N LEU A 15 -15.79 27.78 24.27
CA LEU A 15 -14.36 27.53 24.37
C LEU A 15 -13.50 28.71 23.86
N LEU A 16 -13.88 29.36 22.75
CA LEU A 16 -13.17 30.56 22.28
C LEU A 16 -13.35 31.77 23.22
N GLY A 17 -14.45 31.84 23.97
CA GLY A 17 -14.72 32.94 24.93
C GLY A 17 -13.74 33.01 26.11
N PHE A 18 -13.05 31.91 26.46
CA PHE A 18 -12.11 31.89 27.59
C PHE A 18 -10.71 32.44 27.26
N ALA A 19 -10.36 32.59 25.98
CA ALA A 19 -9.03 33.02 25.54
C ALA A 19 -8.70 34.50 25.78
N HIS A 20 -9.60 35.30 26.38
CA HIS A 20 -9.43 36.75 26.57
C HIS A 20 -9.47 37.24 28.03
N SER A 21 -9.49 36.35 29.03
CA SER A 21 -9.50 36.75 30.44
C SER A 21 -8.68 35.85 31.36
N SER A 22 -7.33 35.95 31.27
CA SER A 22 -6.47 35.85 32.46
C SER A 22 -5.07 36.43 32.24
N LYS A 23 -4.93 37.76 32.35
CA LYS A 23 -3.65 38.35 32.77
C LYS A 23 -3.66 38.49 34.30
N ARG A 24 -3.36 37.40 35.04
CA ARG A 24 -2.91 37.53 36.45
C ARG A 24 -2.24 36.27 37.03
N SER A 25 -1.04 36.51 37.55
CA SER A 25 -0.34 35.81 38.63
C SER A 25 0.05 34.34 38.44
N LEU A 26 1.36 34.11 38.56
CA LEU A 26 1.90 32.78 38.84
C LEU A 26 1.37 32.29 40.19
N THR A 27 0.82 31.07 40.22
CA THR A 27 0.93 30.17 41.38
C THR A 27 1.21 28.76 40.87
N CYS A 28 2.06 28.04 41.58
CA CYS A 28 2.60 26.75 41.17
C CYS A 28 1.72 25.58 41.63
N GLY A 29 1.42 24.66 40.70
CA GLY A 29 1.01 23.29 41.01
C GLY A 29 -0.50 23.02 41.14
N LYS A 30 -0.91 21.90 40.51
CA LYS A 30 -2.16 21.15 40.73
C LYS A 30 -3.49 21.60 40.06
N HIS A 31 -3.48 22.45 39.03
CA HIS A 31 -4.68 22.61 38.17
C HIS A 31 -4.31 22.64 36.68
N ASN A 32 -4.50 21.50 36.00
CA ASN A 32 -4.64 21.36 34.53
C ASN A 32 -4.91 19.91 34.05
N LEU A 33 -5.04 18.92 34.96
CA LEU A 33 -5.24 17.51 34.58
C LEU A 33 -6.71 17.15 34.27
N PHE A 34 -7.66 18.01 34.64
CA PHE A 34 -9.10 17.80 34.41
C PHE A 34 -9.56 17.85 32.94
N PRO A 35 -9.13 18.82 32.09
CA PRO A 35 -9.54 18.84 30.69
C PRO A 35 -9.03 17.63 29.90
N ALA A 36 -7.83 17.12 30.21
CA ALA A 36 -7.22 16.01 29.46
C ALA A 36 -8.01 14.70 29.55
N ASN A 37 -8.63 14.39 30.69
CA ASN A 37 -9.43 13.17 30.84
C ASN A 37 -10.73 13.24 30.03
N GLN A 38 -11.46 14.36 30.10
CA GLN A 38 -12.71 14.52 29.34
C GLN A 38 -12.44 14.43 27.83
N VAL A 39 -11.43 15.16 27.35
CA VAL A 39 -10.96 15.10 25.95
C VAL A 39 -10.65 13.67 25.50
N MET A 40 -9.97 12.88 26.34
CA MET A 40 -9.65 11.49 26.00
C MET A 40 -10.84 10.54 26.12
N GLU A 41 -11.96 10.92 26.74
CA GLU A 41 -13.22 10.18 26.62
C GLU A 41 -13.99 10.62 25.38
N ASP A 42 -14.14 11.93 25.15
CA ASP A 42 -14.79 12.49 23.96
C ASP A 42 -14.13 11.94 22.67
N ALA A 43 -12.80 11.91 22.60
CA ALA A 43 -12.06 11.39 21.45
C ALA A 43 -12.20 9.86 21.27
N LYS A 44 -12.36 9.08 22.36
CA LYS A 44 -12.67 7.64 22.27
C LYS A 44 -14.11 7.39 21.84
N GLU A 45 -15.04 8.24 22.24
CA GLU A 45 -16.43 8.18 21.79
C GLU A 45 -16.51 8.43 20.27
N HIS A 46 -15.83 9.47 19.78
CA HIS A 46 -15.72 9.73 18.33
C HIS A 46 -14.97 8.61 17.58
N GLN A 47 -13.94 8.00 18.18
CA GLN A 47 -13.24 6.83 17.61
C GLN A 47 -14.17 5.61 17.46
N ASN A 48 -15.05 5.35 18.44
CA ASN A 48 -16.01 4.25 18.39
C ASN A 48 -17.21 4.54 17.47
N GLN A 49 -17.57 5.81 17.28
CA GLN A 49 -18.67 6.24 16.40
C GLN A 49 -18.40 5.93 14.92
N PHE A 50 -17.13 5.93 14.50
CA PHE A 50 -16.72 5.88 13.08
C PHE A 50 -15.65 4.83 12.79
N HIS A 51 -15.65 3.70 13.51
CA HIS A 51 -14.73 2.60 13.22
C HIS A 51 -14.89 2.13 11.76
N VAL A 52 -13.91 2.46 10.92
CA VAL A 52 -13.87 1.96 9.55
C VAL A 52 -13.47 0.50 9.64
N GLU A 53 -14.44 -0.41 9.48
CA GLU A 53 -14.11 -1.83 9.44
C GLU A 53 -13.10 -2.08 8.30
N ASP A 54 -12.03 -2.78 8.66
CA ASP A 54 -11.06 -3.33 7.72
C ASP A 54 -11.76 -4.47 6.97
N ASP A 55 -12.66 -4.15 6.05
CA ASP A 55 -13.30 -5.11 5.13
C ASP A 55 -12.26 -5.61 4.12
N GLU A 56 -11.33 -6.44 4.59
CA GLU A 56 -10.21 -7.00 3.81
C GLU A 56 -10.63 -8.03 2.75
N ASN A 57 -11.92 -8.05 2.42
CA ASN A 57 -12.54 -8.84 1.36
C ASN A 57 -13.43 -8.01 0.41
N GLU A 58 -13.67 -6.70 0.62
CA GLU A 58 -14.32 -5.84 -0.39
C GLU A 58 -13.30 -5.36 -1.45
N ILE A 59 -12.58 -6.32 -2.04
CA ILE A 59 -12.08 -6.19 -3.42
C ILE A 59 -13.00 -7.06 -4.27
N VAL A 60 -14.24 -6.61 -4.45
CA VAL A 60 -15.09 -7.14 -5.52
C VAL A 60 -14.47 -6.68 -6.83
N SER A 61 -14.02 -7.66 -7.61
CA SER A 61 -13.64 -7.50 -9.00
C SER A 61 -14.86 -7.09 -9.82
N GLU A 62 -15.17 -5.79 -9.87
CA GLU A 62 -16.21 -5.25 -10.75
C GLU A 62 -15.71 -5.20 -12.21
N SER A 63 -15.57 -6.39 -12.80
CA SER A 63 -15.35 -6.59 -14.23
C SER A 63 -15.72 -8.01 -14.62
N THR A 64 -16.71 -8.11 -15.52
CA THR A 64 -17.14 -9.30 -16.30
C THR A 64 -18.10 -10.33 -15.65
N ALA A 65 -19.36 -10.33 -16.13
CA ALA A 65 -20.23 -11.48 -16.52
C ALA A 65 -21.74 -11.09 -16.41
N ILE A 66 -22.40 -10.55 -17.44
CA ILE A 66 -22.99 -11.21 -18.63
C ILE A 66 -24.27 -12.07 -18.37
N VAL A 67 -25.42 -11.41 -18.54
CA VAL A 67 -26.66 -11.78 -19.30
C VAL A 67 -27.29 -13.19 -19.17
N HIS A 68 -28.54 -13.24 -18.66
CA HIS A 68 -29.79 -13.85 -19.21
C HIS A 68 -30.76 -14.21 -18.04
N GLY A 69 -32.09 -14.01 -18.10
CA GLY A 69 -32.94 -13.43 -19.14
C GLY A 69 -34.36 -13.07 -18.63
N GLU A 70 -35.11 -12.33 -19.46
CA GLU A 70 -36.47 -11.77 -19.27
C GLU A 70 -37.61 -12.72 -19.75
N PRO A 71 -38.93 -12.36 -19.74
CA PRO A 71 -39.61 -11.12 -19.31
C PRO A 71 -40.76 -11.37 -18.28
N LEU A 72 -41.34 -10.37 -17.59
CA LEU A 72 -42.38 -9.38 -18.00
C LEU A 72 -42.67 -8.46 -16.75
N GLN A 73 -43.42 -7.35 -16.74
CA GLN A 73 -44.30 -6.68 -17.73
C GLN A 73 -44.53 -5.16 -17.44
N ASP A 74 -44.83 -4.40 -18.51
CA ASP A 74 -45.62 -3.14 -18.63
C ASP A 74 -45.28 -1.80 -17.93
N ALA A 75 -45.66 -0.74 -18.66
CA ALA A 75 -45.79 0.69 -18.35
C ALA A 75 -44.53 1.59 -18.46
N ALA A 76 -44.65 2.63 -19.29
CA ALA A 76 -43.55 3.49 -19.72
C ALA A 76 -43.16 4.59 -18.71
N GLY A 77 -41.85 4.77 -18.54
CA GLY A 77 -41.21 5.97 -17.98
C GLY A 77 -39.80 6.14 -18.58
N PRO A 78 -39.27 7.38 -18.70
CA PRO A 78 -37.88 7.61 -19.11
C PRO A 78 -36.88 7.06 -18.05
N PRO A 79 -35.60 6.87 -18.41
CA PRO A 79 -34.85 5.68 -18.01
C PRO A 79 -34.36 5.68 -16.56
N LYS A 80 -34.31 4.49 -15.95
CA LYS A 80 -33.59 4.20 -14.70
C LYS A 80 -32.10 3.97 -14.98
N VAL A 81 -31.21 4.93 -14.73
CA VAL A 81 -29.74 4.71 -14.72
C VAL A 81 -29.04 5.66 -13.73
N ASP A 82 -29.38 5.58 -12.44
CA ASP A 82 -28.77 6.44 -11.40
C ASP A 82 -28.13 5.67 -10.23
N SER A 83 -28.47 4.39 -10.04
CA SER A 83 -28.29 3.70 -8.76
C SER A 83 -26.85 3.45 -8.31
N GLU A 84 -25.87 3.34 -9.21
CA GLU A 84 -24.52 2.87 -8.85
C GLU A 84 -23.54 4.03 -8.62
N MET A 85 -23.60 5.07 -9.46
CA MET A 85 -22.79 6.28 -9.31
C MET A 85 -23.21 7.09 -8.08
N GLU A 86 -24.52 7.16 -7.79
CA GLU A 86 -25.05 7.85 -6.61
C GLU A 86 -24.64 7.15 -5.31
N ILE A 87 -24.68 5.81 -5.27
CA ILE A 87 -24.19 5.02 -4.12
C ILE A 87 -22.67 5.19 -3.92
N LEU A 88 -21.89 5.28 -4.99
CA LEU A 88 -20.44 5.51 -4.89
C LEU A 88 -20.15 6.89 -4.30
N HIS A 89 -20.78 7.96 -4.78
CA HIS A 89 -20.62 9.30 -4.21
C HIS A 89 -21.12 9.38 -2.77
N GLU A 90 -22.25 8.75 -2.41
CA GLU A 90 -22.74 8.72 -1.04
C GLU A 90 -21.79 7.95 -0.08
N LYS A 91 -21.01 6.99 -0.61
CA LYS A 91 -19.93 6.33 0.14
C LYS A 91 -18.69 7.24 0.29
N GLU A 92 -18.32 7.99 -0.75
CA GLU A 92 -17.20 8.95 -0.72
C GLU A 92 -17.46 10.09 0.28
N ASP A 93 -18.64 10.73 0.22
CA ASP A 93 -19.04 11.82 1.12
C ASP A 93 -18.94 11.40 2.61
N LYS A 94 -19.42 10.19 2.94
CA LYS A 94 -19.33 9.63 4.31
C LYS A 94 -17.90 9.38 4.77
N LEU A 95 -16.98 9.05 3.85
CA LEU A 95 -15.56 8.91 4.17
C LEU A 95 -14.92 10.28 4.43
N GLU A 96 -15.29 11.32 3.66
CA GLU A 96 -14.81 12.68 3.90
C GLU A 96 -15.32 13.25 5.23
N GLU A 97 -16.60 13.06 5.58
CA GLU A 97 -17.14 13.43 6.90
C GLU A 97 -16.38 12.74 8.04
N ALA A 98 -16.08 11.44 7.90
CA ALA A 98 -15.28 10.69 8.87
C ALA A 98 -13.86 11.25 9.00
N MET A 99 -13.21 11.57 7.86
CA MET A 99 -11.87 12.17 7.83
C MET A 99 -11.85 13.51 8.56
N GLN A 100 -12.85 14.37 8.40
CA GLN A 100 -12.93 15.64 9.14
C GLN A 100 -12.98 15.44 10.67
N GLN A 101 -13.68 14.41 11.15
CA GLN A 101 -13.69 14.09 12.59
C GLN A 101 -12.30 13.61 13.07
N TYR A 102 -11.63 12.77 12.27
CA TYR A 102 -10.27 12.33 12.58
C TYR A 102 -9.25 13.48 12.55
N GLU A 103 -9.35 14.39 11.59
CA GLU A 103 -8.51 15.58 11.50
C GLU A 103 -8.70 16.48 12.72
N MET A 104 -9.93 16.75 13.13
CA MET A 104 -10.25 17.54 14.32
C MET A 104 -9.69 16.91 15.60
N ALA A 105 -9.78 15.58 15.76
CA ALA A 105 -9.21 14.86 16.89
C ALA A 105 -7.66 14.91 16.91
N ILE A 106 -7.03 14.74 15.74
CA ILE A 106 -5.57 14.84 15.57
C ILE A 106 -5.09 16.28 15.87
N ALA A 107 -5.80 17.28 15.38
CA ALA A 107 -5.49 18.70 15.61
C ALA A 107 -5.62 19.10 17.09
N TYR A 108 -6.62 18.56 17.79
CA TYR A 108 -6.73 18.72 19.25
C TYR A 108 -5.51 18.10 19.96
N MET A 109 -5.08 16.91 19.53
CA MET A 109 -3.88 16.22 20.02
C MET A 109 -2.60 16.67 19.27
N GLY A 110 -2.52 17.97 18.94
CA GLY A 110 -1.37 18.59 18.29
C GLY A 110 -0.10 18.58 19.15
N ASP A 111 1.03 18.92 18.55
CA ASP A 111 2.34 18.69 19.15
C ASP A 111 2.56 19.53 20.43
N ASP A 112 2.00 20.75 20.51
CA ASP A 112 2.00 21.58 21.72
C ASP A 112 1.30 20.92 22.91
N PHE A 113 0.23 20.16 22.67
CA PHE A 113 -0.48 19.39 23.70
C PHE A 113 0.31 18.14 24.06
N MET A 114 0.80 17.40 23.07
CA MET A 114 1.59 16.17 23.27
C MET A 114 2.90 16.42 24.03
N PHE A 115 3.56 17.56 23.80
CA PHE A 115 4.80 17.93 24.48
C PHE A 115 4.62 18.23 25.98
N GLN A 116 3.39 18.54 26.43
CA GLN A 116 3.07 18.74 27.85
C GLN A 116 2.82 17.42 28.60
N LEU A 117 2.67 16.29 27.88
CA LEU A 117 2.36 14.99 28.46
C LEU A 117 3.63 14.14 28.64
N PHE A 118 3.74 13.49 29.81
CA PHE A 118 4.88 12.66 30.17
C PHE A 118 4.46 11.28 30.69
N GLY A 119 5.26 10.26 30.36
CA GLY A 119 5.03 8.86 30.73
C GLY A 119 3.62 8.40 30.36
N LYS A 120 2.94 7.75 31.31
CA LYS A 120 1.61 7.16 31.14
C LYS A 120 0.57 8.08 30.47
N TYR A 121 0.63 9.40 30.68
CA TYR A 121 -0.31 10.32 30.04
C TYR A 121 -0.04 10.52 28.54
N ARG A 122 1.23 10.51 28.11
CA ARG A 122 1.61 10.49 26.69
C ARG A 122 1.17 9.16 26.06
N ASP A 123 1.41 8.05 26.74
CA ASP A 123 1.03 6.71 26.24
C ASP A 123 -0.49 6.60 26.03
N MET A 124 -1.29 7.13 26.95
CA MET A 124 -2.76 7.18 26.81
C MET A 124 -3.22 8.10 25.67
N ALA A 125 -2.55 9.23 25.43
CA ALA A 125 -2.86 10.10 24.30
C ALA A 125 -2.47 9.48 22.96
N LEU A 126 -1.30 8.83 22.87
CA LEU A 126 -0.88 8.06 21.68
C LEU A 126 -1.83 6.89 21.38
N ALA A 127 -2.38 6.23 22.42
CA ALA A 127 -3.36 5.16 22.25
C ALA A 127 -4.68 5.63 21.61
N VAL A 128 -4.96 6.94 21.57
CA VAL A 128 -6.08 7.55 20.85
C VAL A 128 -5.62 8.16 19.51
N LYS A 129 -4.52 8.93 19.50
CA LYS A 129 -3.97 9.59 18.31
C LYS A 129 -3.54 8.61 17.21
N ASN A 130 -2.91 7.48 17.57
CA ASN A 130 -2.42 6.51 16.58
C ASN A 130 -3.57 5.83 15.81
N PRO A 131 -4.65 5.33 16.46
CA PRO A 131 -5.85 4.88 15.75
C PRO A 131 -6.51 5.94 14.85
N CYS A 132 -6.54 7.22 15.24
CA CYS A 132 -7.07 8.28 14.36
C CYS A 132 -6.24 8.41 13.07
N HIS A 133 -4.91 8.43 13.17
CA HIS A 133 -4.03 8.43 11.99
C HIS A 133 -4.18 7.16 11.13
N LEU A 134 -4.31 5.99 11.76
CA LEU A 134 -4.55 4.74 11.04
C LEU A 134 -5.88 4.80 10.28
N ASN A 135 -6.98 5.22 10.90
CA ASN A 135 -8.30 5.25 10.26
C ASN A 135 -8.36 6.30 9.15
N MET A 136 -7.72 7.47 9.36
CA MET A 136 -7.48 8.45 8.30
C MET A 136 -6.77 7.82 7.09
N ALA A 137 -5.70 7.05 7.31
CA ALA A 137 -5.01 6.34 6.23
C ALA A 137 -5.89 5.29 5.53
N ALA A 138 -6.80 4.63 6.25
CA ALA A 138 -7.76 3.69 5.64
C ALA A 138 -8.78 4.41 4.75
N CYS A 139 -9.33 5.54 5.18
CA CYS A 139 -10.19 6.39 4.33
C CYS A 139 -9.45 6.87 3.09
N LEU A 140 -8.22 7.38 3.24
CA LEU A 140 -7.39 7.86 2.14
C LEU A 140 -7.05 6.75 1.12
N ILE A 141 -6.83 5.51 1.57
CA ILE A 141 -6.66 4.36 0.67
C ILE A 141 -7.95 4.06 -0.12
N LYS A 142 -9.13 4.13 0.52
CA LYS A 142 -10.42 3.97 -0.17
C LYS A 142 -10.64 5.08 -1.21
N LEU A 143 -10.25 6.33 -0.89
CA LEU A 143 -10.27 7.48 -1.79
C LEU A 143 -9.08 7.55 -2.79
N LYS A 144 -8.22 6.51 -2.84
CA LYS A 144 -7.03 6.42 -3.73
C LYS A 144 -5.98 7.52 -3.52
N ARG A 145 -6.01 8.24 -2.40
CA ARG A 145 -5.07 9.29 -1.97
C ARG A 145 -3.87 8.69 -1.25
N TYR A 146 -3.10 7.88 -1.99
CA TYR A 146 -2.09 6.99 -1.40
C TYR A 146 -0.89 7.70 -0.74
N GLU A 147 -0.43 8.84 -1.28
CA GLU A 147 0.71 9.58 -0.72
C GLU A 147 0.41 10.10 0.70
N GLU A 148 -0.79 10.63 0.91
CA GLU A 148 -1.26 11.11 2.22
C GLU A 148 -1.45 9.96 3.21
N ALA A 149 -1.96 8.82 2.75
CA ALA A 149 -2.06 7.61 3.57
C ALA A 149 -0.68 7.11 4.05
N ILE A 150 0.35 7.18 3.20
CA ILE A 150 1.74 6.86 3.56
C ILE A 150 2.26 7.84 4.62
N GLY A 151 1.93 9.13 4.51
CA GLY A 151 2.25 10.15 5.51
C GLY A 151 1.70 9.78 6.89
N HIS A 152 0.39 9.56 7.00
CA HIS A 152 -0.23 9.19 8.27
C HIS A 152 0.27 7.86 8.85
N CYS A 153 0.48 6.83 8.03
CA CYS A 153 1.07 5.57 8.52
C CYS A 153 2.52 5.77 9.01
N SER A 154 3.28 6.67 8.40
CA SER A 154 4.66 6.95 8.80
C SER A 154 4.75 7.72 10.12
N ILE A 155 3.79 8.60 10.42
CA ILE A 155 3.66 9.26 11.73
C ILE A 155 3.43 8.22 12.84
N VAL A 156 2.54 7.25 12.60
CA VAL A 156 2.29 6.16 13.56
C VAL A 156 3.56 5.32 13.77
N LEU A 157 4.27 4.98 12.68
CA LEU A 157 5.50 4.18 12.75
C LEU A 157 6.69 4.91 13.37
N SER A 158 6.70 6.25 13.45
CA SER A 158 7.72 6.99 14.21
C SER A 158 7.49 7.00 15.72
N GLU A 159 6.28 6.70 16.19
CA GLU A 159 5.95 6.57 17.63
C GLU A 159 5.85 5.09 18.06
N ASP A 160 5.40 4.20 17.17
CA ASP A 160 5.28 2.75 17.37
C ASP A 160 5.80 2.01 16.12
N GLU A 161 7.11 1.74 16.09
CA GLU A 161 7.78 1.01 15.00
C GLU A 161 7.26 -0.42 14.79
N ASN A 162 6.51 -0.98 15.73
CA ASN A 162 6.03 -2.38 15.68
C ASN A 162 4.57 -2.49 15.19
N ASN A 163 3.96 -1.37 14.76
CA ASN A 163 2.55 -1.32 14.43
C ASN A 163 2.23 -2.04 13.10
N VAL A 164 1.80 -3.29 13.19
CA VAL A 164 1.45 -4.14 12.03
C VAL A 164 0.42 -3.47 11.11
N LYS A 165 -0.62 -2.83 11.68
CA LYS A 165 -1.65 -2.14 10.88
C LYS A 165 -1.07 -0.96 10.10
N ALA A 166 -0.17 -0.18 10.71
CA ALA A 166 0.50 0.93 10.02
C ALA A 166 1.39 0.42 8.88
N MET A 167 2.18 -0.64 9.10
CA MET A 167 3.01 -1.24 8.06
C MET A 167 2.16 -1.78 6.90
N PHE A 168 1.08 -2.53 7.20
CA PHE A 168 0.23 -3.12 6.17
C PHE A 168 -0.48 -2.05 5.34
N ARG A 169 -1.08 -1.03 5.98
CA ARG A 169 -1.74 0.09 5.27
C ARG A 169 -0.72 0.91 4.45
N ARG A 170 0.50 1.16 4.96
CA ARG A 170 1.58 1.83 4.21
C ARG A 170 2.06 1.01 3.01
N GLY A 171 2.28 -0.29 3.21
CA GLY A 171 2.69 -1.22 2.16
C GLY A 171 1.65 -1.29 1.03
N LYS A 172 0.36 -1.34 1.38
CA LYS A 172 -0.74 -1.33 0.41
C LYS A 172 -0.77 -0.02 -0.40
N ALA A 173 -0.67 1.14 0.26
CA ALA A 173 -0.61 2.43 -0.44
C ALA A 173 0.63 2.55 -1.36
N ARG A 174 1.80 2.06 -0.92
CA ARG A 174 3.03 2.02 -1.73
C ARG A 174 2.90 1.08 -2.94
N ALA A 175 2.25 -0.06 -2.78
CA ALA A 175 2.02 -1.01 -3.87
C ALA A 175 1.16 -0.40 -4.99
N GLU A 176 0.08 0.30 -4.64
CA GLU A 176 -0.79 0.97 -5.61
C GLU A 176 -0.12 2.20 -6.28
N LEU A 177 0.87 2.82 -5.63
CA LEU A 177 1.77 3.81 -6.27
C LEU A 177 2.88 3.20 -7.13
N GLY A 178 2.95 1.87 -7.25
CA GLY A 178 4.01 1.17 -8.00
C GLY A 178 5.37 1.12 -7.30
N GLN A 179 5.46 1.52 -6.03
CA GLN A 179 6.68 1.45 -5.20
C GLN A 179 6.86 0.02 -4.63
N THR A 180 6.95 -0.98 -5.51
CA THR A 180 6.85 -2.41 -5.15
C THR A 180 7.93 -2.87 -4.17
N ASP A 181 9.17 -2.38 -4.28
CA ASP A 181 10.27 -2.71 -3.36
C ASP A 181 10.01 -2.21 -1.94
N ALA A 182 9.55 -0.95 -1.79
CA ALA A 182 9.23 -0.36 -0.49
C ALA A 182 7.96 -0.96 0.12
N ALA A 183 6.98 -1.33 -0.70
CA ALA A 183 5.80 -2.08 -0.28
C ALA A 183 6.18 -3.48 0.24
N ARG A 184 7.08 -4.17 -0.46
CA ARG A 184 7.62 -5.48 -0.07
C ARG A 184 8.34 -5.40 1.27
N GLU A 185 9.15 -4.38 1.52
CA GLU A 185 9.80 -4.16 2.81
C GLU A 185 8.78 -4.00 3.95
N ASP A 186 7.76 -3.16 3.76
CA ASP A 186 6.70 -2.96 4.75
C ASP A 186 5.95 -4.25 5.07
N PHE A 187 5.54 -5.03 4.05
CA PHE A 187 4.85 -6.30 4.27
C PHE A 187 5.75 -7.38 4.89
N LEU A 188 7.05 -7.42 4.55
CA LEU A 188 8.00 -8.33 5.20
C LEU A 188 8.22 -7.95 6.67
N ASN A 189 8.26 -6.65 7.00
CA ASN A 189 8.34 -6.19 8.39
C ASN A 189 7.05 -6.51 9.15
N ALA A 190 5.88 -6.31 8.56
CA ALA A 190 4.60 -6.67 9.16
C ALA A 190 4.51 -8.19 9.45
N CYS A 191 4.98 -9.02 8.52
CA CYS A 191 5.02 -10.48 8.64
C CYS A 191 5.92 -10.98 9.79
N LYS A 192 6.98 -10.23 10.18
CA LYS A 192 7.80 -10.58 11.36
C LYS A 192 7.01 -10.54 12.67
N TYR A 193 6.03 -9.64 12.76
CA TYR A 193 5.22 -9.42 13.96
C TYR A 193 3.87 -10.14 13.90
N ALA A 194 3.31 -10.35 12.71
CA ALA A 194 2.06 -11.10 12.49
C ALA A 194 2.22 -12.16 11.37
N PRO A 195 2.96 -13.26 11.61
CA PRO A 195 3.23 -14.28 10.60
C PRO A 195 2.01 -15.15 10.23
N GLU A 196 0.97 -15.16 11.06
CA GLU A 196 -0.28 -15.91 10.80
C GLU A 196 -1.27 -15.13 9.91
N ASP A 197 -0.98 -13.85 9.62
CA ASP A 197 -1.88 -12.99 8.87
C ASP A 197 -1.90 -13.34 7.37
N LYS A 198 -3.05 -13.85 6.93
CA LYS A 198 -3.29 -14.25 5.55
C LYS A 198 -3.39 -13.05 4.60
N ALA A 199 -3.74 -11.85 5.07
CA ALA A 199 -3.81 -10.66 4.24
C ALA A 199 -2.42 -10.19 3.78
N ILE A 200 -1.45 -10.15 4.71
CA ILE A 200 -0.05 -9.86 4.42
C ILE A 200 0.50 -10.89 3.41
N ALA A 201 0.20 -12.19 3.60
CA ALA A 201 0.61 -13.25 2.69
C ALA A 201 -0.03 -13.12 1.28
N ARG A 202 -1.30 -12.70 1.19
CA ARG A 202 -1.97 -12.40 -0.09
C ARG A 202 -1.26 -11.27 -0.86
N GLU A 203 -0.96 -10.15 -0.21
CA GLU A 203 -0.32 -9.00 -0.87
C GLU A 203 1.14 -9.27 -1.26
N LEU A 204 1.92 -9.96 -0.42
CA LEU A 204 3.28 -10.41 -0.77
C LEU A 204 3.30 -11.29 -2.02
N ARG A 205 2.30 -12.15 -2.17
CA ARG A 205 2.11 -12.99 -3.37
C ARG A 205 1.73 -12.16 -4.58
N ARG A 206 0.78 -11.21 -4.45
CA ARG A 206 0.38 -10.26 -5.51
C ARG A 206 1.58 -9.49 -6.06
N LEU A 207 2.45 -8.98 -5.17
CA LEU A 207 3.70 -8.31 -5.57
C LEU A 207 4.68 -9.27 -6.28
N ALA A 208 4.83 -10.51 -5.82
CA ALA A 208 5.72 -11.48 -6.47
C ALA A 208 5.23 -11.88 -7.88
N GLU A 209 3.91 -11.99 -8.08
CA GLU A 209 3.30 -12.26 -9.39
C GLU A 209 3.45 -11.06 -10.34
N HIS A 210 3.28 -9.84 -9.83
CA HIS A 210 3.53 -8.60 -10.58
C HIS A 210 4.99 -8.48 -11.04
N ASP A 211 5.95 -8.62 -10.12
CA ASP A 211 7.38 -8.45 -10.44
C ASP A 211 7.87 -9.52 -11.42
N LYS A 212 7.33 -10.75 -11.33
CA LYS A 212 7.58 -11.80 -12.33
C LYS A 212 7.07 -11.38 -13.71
N ALA A 213 5.86 -10.82 -13.82
CA ALA A 213 5.32 -10.34 -15.08
C ALA A 213 6.12 -9.15 -15.65
N VAL A 214 6.63 -8.25 -14.80
CA VAL A 214 7.54 -7.16 -15.20
C VAL A 214 8.86 -7.73 -15.74
N TYR A 215 9.47 -8.68 -15.04
CA TYR A 215 10.70 -9.34 -15.47
C TYR A 215 10.54 -10.08 -16.81
N GLU A 216 9.42 -10.79 -17.01
CA GLU A 216 9.13 -11.47 -18.27
C GLU A 216 8.95 -10.47 -19.43
N ARG A 217 8.24 -9.35 -19.23
CA ARG A 217 8.15 -8.26 -20.22
C ARG A 217 9.52 -7.69 -20.57
N GLN A 218 10.34 -7.38 -19.55
CA GLN A 218 11.70 -6.88 -19.76
C GLN A 218 12.54 -7.87 -20.58
N LYS A 219 12.48 -9.17 -20.26
CA LYS A 219 13.21 -10.24 -20.95
C LYS A 219 12.85 -10.33 -22.45
N GLU A 220 11.57 -10.20 -22.81
CA GLU A 220 11.17 -10.19 -24.22
C GLU A 220 11.62 -8.92 -24.96
N ILE A 221 11.60 -7.76 -24.30
CA ILE A 221 12.17 -6.51 -24.84
C ILE A 221 13.67 -6.66 -25.09
N TYR A 222 14.43 -7.20 -24.13
CA TYR A 222 15.87 -7.44 -24.28
C TYR A 222 16.21 -8.41 -25.43
N LYS A 223 15.41 -9.47 -25.62
CA LYS A 223 15.55 -10.37 -26.79
C LYS A 223 15.34 -9.63 -28.11
N GLY A 224 14.32 -8.77 -28.18
CA GLY A 224 14.02 -7.98 -29.37
C GLY A 224 15.12 -6.98 -29.74
N ILE A 225 15.74 -6.34 -28.74
CA ILE A 225 16.79 -5.33 -28.94
C ILE A 225 18.15 -5.98 -29.33
N PHE A 226 18.54 -7.09 -28.69
CA PHE A 226 19.89 -7.64 -28.84
C PHE A 226 19.99 -8.89 -29.72
N GLY A 227 18.86 -9.51 -30.07
CA GLY A 227 18.78 -10.65 -30.99
C GLY A 227 19.48 -11.93 -30.52
N PRO A 228 19.46 -13.00 -31.33
CA PRO A 228 20.32 -14.15 -31.10
C PRO A 228 21.79 -13.75 -31.29
N ARG A 229 22.67 -14.22 -30.39
CA ARG A 229 24.13 -13.99 -30.53
C ARG A 229 24.59 -14.49 -31.91
N PRO A 230 25.45 -13.74 -32.63
CA PRO A 230 25.89 -14.13 -33.96
C PRO A 230 26.55 -15.50 -33.91
N GLU A 231 26.07 -16.44 -34.72
CA GLU A 231 26.59 -17.80 -34.74
C GLU A 231 28.09 -17.80 -35.05
N SER A 232 28.86 -18.58 -34.30
CA SER A 232 30.28 -18.74 -34.56
C SER A 232 30.45 -19.35 -35.96
N LYS A 233 30.99 -18.58 -36.90
CA LYS A 233 31.16 -18.97 -38.31
C LYS A 233 31.63 -20.42 -38.41
N PRO A 234 30.92 -21.31 -39.12
CA PRO A 234 31.27 -22.73 -39.17
C PRO A 234 32.69 -22.88 -39.68
N LYS A 235 33.53 -23.54 -38.86
CA LYS A 235 34.97 -23.66 -39.10
C LYS A 235 35.20 -24.47 -40.37
N ARG A 236 35.42 -23.81 -41.52
CA ARG A 236 35.60 -24.43 -42.84
C ARG A 236 36.59 -25.59 -42.73
N SER A 237 36.08 -26.83 -42.80
CA SER A 237 36.95 -28.00 -42.90
C SER A 237 37.50 -28.04 -44.33
N ASN A 238 38.73 -27.57 -44.51
CA ASN A 238 39.41 -27.67 -45.79
C ASN A 238 39.63 -29.15 -46.12
N TRP A 239 38.73 -29.72 -46.92
CA TRP A 239 38.78 -31.12 -47.37
C TRP A 239 40.12 -31.42 -48.05
N LEU A 240 40.68 -30.45 -48.77
CA LEU A 240 42.03 -30.49 -49.34
C LEU A 240 43.11 -30.78 -48.29
N ILE A 241 43.05 -30.20 -47.08
CA ILE A 241 44.03 -30.46 -46.02
C ILE A 241 43.89 -31.89 -45.49
N ARG A 242 42.66 -32.39 -45.32
CA ARG A 242 42.41 -33.79 -44.91
C ARG A 242 42.86 -34.76 -46.00
N LEU A 243 42.59 -34.46 -47.27
CA LEU A 243 43.06 -35.23 -48.42
C LEU A 243 44.60 -35.24 -48.49
N TRP A 244 45.24 -34.10 -48.28
CA TRP A 244 46.71 -33.99 -48.33
C TRP A 244 47.38 -34.75 -47.17
N GLN A 245 46.78 -34.75 -45.97
CA GLN A 245 47.24 -35.60 -44.86
C GLN A 245 47.03 -37.10 -45.13
N TRP A 246 45.92 -37.46 -45.78
CA TRP A 246 45.67 -38.84 -46.22
C TRP A 246 46.67 -39.27 -47.29
N LEU A 247 46.90 -38.46 -48.33
CA LEU A 247 47.89 -38.69 -49.38
C LEU A 247 49.31 -38.78 -48.82
N ARG A 248 49.70 -37.91 -47.87
CA ARG A 248 50.97 -38.07 -47.12
C ARG A 248 51.05 -39.42 -46.42
N SER A 249 50.00 -39.82 -45.72
CA SER A 249 49.97 -41.09 -44.98
C SER A 249 50.08 -42.30 -45.93
N VAL A 250 49.40 -42.27 -47.07
CA VAL A 250 49.50 -43.28 -48.13
C VAL A 250 50.91 -43.32 -48.73
N PHE A 251 51.50 -42.17 -49.05
CA PHE A 251 52.86 -42.07 -49.59
C PHE A 251 53.91 -42.63 -48.61
N TYR A 252 53.83 -42.23 -47.33
CA TYR A 252 54.70 -42.77 -46.28
C TYR A 252 54.50 -44.29 -46.08
N TRP A 253 53.27 -44.80 -46.21
CA TRP A 253 53.00 -46.24 -46.11
C TRP A 253 53.58 -47.02 -47.29
N ILE A 254 53.45 -46.52 -48.52
CA ILE A 254 54.03 -47.14 -49.73
C ILE A 254 55.56 -47.18 -49.63
N PHE A 255 56.21 -46.04 -49.37
CA PHE A 255 57.68 -45.97 -49.24
C PHE A 255 58.23 -46.79 -48.05
N ARG A 256 57.46 -46.92 -46.96
CA ARG A 256 57.83 -47.81 -45.85
C ARG A 256 57.67 -49.29 -46.23
N ARG A 257 56.70 -49.63 -47.07
CA ARG A 257 56.46 -51.01 -47.54
C ARG A 257 57.52 -51.49 -48.53
N GLU A 258 58.08 -50.60 -49.34
CA GLU A 258 59.19 -50.92 -50.25
C GLU A 258 60.49 -51.19 -49.47
N ARG A 259 60.78 -50.43 -48.40
CA ARG A 259 61.94 -50.70 -47.52
C ARG A 259 61.86 -52.00 -46.71
N VAL A 260 60.72 -52.69 -46.69
CA VAL A 260 60.53 -54.00 -46.01
C VAL A 260 60.66 -55.17 -47.00
N LYS A 261 60.96 -54.91 -48.28
CA LYS A 261 61.17 -55.93 -49.32
C LYS A 261 62.60 -55.94 -49.88
N ALA A 262 63.51 -55.24 -49.22
CA ALA A 262 64.91 -55.09 -49.64
C ALA A 262 65.91 -55.77 -48.68
N ASP A 263 65.39 -56.45 -47.65
CA ASP A 263 66.09 -57.36 -46.73
C ASP A 263 65.55 -58.78 -46.94
#